data_AF-A0A956LER8-F1
#
_entry.id   AF-A0A956LER8-F1
#
_cell.length_a   1.000
_cell.length_b   1.000
_cell.length_c   1.000
_cell.angle_alpha   90.00
_cell.angle_beta   90.00
_cell.angle_gamma   90.00
#
_symmetry.space_group_name_H-M   'P 1'
#
loop_
_entity.id
_entity.type
_entity.pdbx_description
1 polymer ?
#
loop_
_entity_poly.entity_id
_entity_poly.type
_entity_poly.pdbx_seq_one_letter_code
_entity_poly.pdbx_strand_id
1 'polypeptide(L)'
;MLFICTAFASTAVLAGEIKVGQDKELETTDKGALTGAARKAAVTELDNVPGEDLWVCYLWAQIDRGAEGPLYIEFFQEINGGESIVHRHEETGYDGGKFIKIPIELEGNIGFNKDRNYTIKIVQANAKGNDIVLGKTKIKLIKSGRKASDDEGDEGGGGGGGGDEKKKDDLSEQDIADSLAGPEEAGQKKAPDEEETGEEAPPPVEPKKGCSVTAESPSGFSGPLVLLLAAAGLTFGRRKRS
;
A
#
# COMPACT_ATOMS: atom_id res chain seq x y z
N MET A 1 -25.68 -22.00 46.09
CA MET A 1 -25.12 -20.91 45.25
C MET A 1 -25.01 -21.43 43.82
N LEU A 2 -25.86 -20.94 42.92
CA LEU A 2 -25.86 -21.32 41.51
C LEU A 2 -25.08 -20.24 40.74
N PHE A 3 -23.89 -20.56 40.27
CA PHE A 3 -23.12 -19.68 39.39
C PHE A 3 -23.64 -19.83 37.96
N ILE A 4 -24.38 -18.84 37.48
CA ILE A 4 -24.74 -18.71 36.07
C ILE A 4 -23.56 -18.04 35.38
N CYS A 5 -22.71 -18.84 34.73
CA CYS A 5 -21.72 -18.34 33.78
C CYS A 5 -22.44 -17.89 32.51
N THR A 6 -22.76 -16.60 32.41
CA THR A 6 -23.22 -15.98 31.18
C THR A 6 -22.05 -15.93 30.19
N ALA A 7 -21.95 -16.91 29.31
CA ALA A 7 -21.00 -16.90 28.21
C ALA A 7 -21.38 -15.75 27.25
N PHE A 8 -20.59 -14.67 27.27
CA PHE A 8 -20.57 -13.69 26.21
C PHE A 8 -20.06 -14.38 24.94
N ALA A 9 -20.98 -14.88 24.12
CA ALA A 9 -20.68 -15.25 22.74
C ALA A 9 -20.34 -13.96 21.98
N SER A 10 -19.06 -13.61 21.96
CA SER A 10 -18.53 -12.63 21.02
C SER A 10 -18.76 -13.22 19.64
N THR A 11 -19.78 -12.73 18.94
CA THR A 11 -19.95 -13.03 17.53
C THR A 11 -18.73 -12.45 16.84
N ALA A 12 -17.79 -13.31 16.45
CA ALA A 12 -16.74 -12.92 15.53
C ALA A 12 -17.46 -12.44 14.27
N VAL A 13 -17.52 -11.12 14.11
CA VAL A 13 -17.85 -10.51 12.83
C VAL A 13 -16.80 -11.05 11.89
N LEU A 14 -17.20 -12.00 11.04
CA LEU A 14 -16.40 -12.44 9.92
C LEU A 14 -16.25 -11.21 9.02
N ALA A 15 -15.16 -10.46 9.24
CA ALA A 15 -14.68 -9.49 8.29
C ALA A 15 -14.38 -10.26 7.00
N GLY A 16 -14.70 -9.64 5.87
CA GLY A 16 -14.53 -10.20 4.54
C GLY A 16 -13.14 -10.76 4.27
N GLU A 17 -13.07 -11.68 3.30
CA GLU A 17 -11.83 -12.36 2.91
C GLU A 17 -11.12 -11.57 1.82
N ILE A 18 -9.79 -11.42 1.92
CA ILE A 18 -8.96 -10.83 0.86
C ILE A 18 -7.91 -11.86 0.45
N LYS A 19 -7.73 -12.03 -0.86
CA LYS A 19 -6.70 -12.87 -1.49
C LYS A 19 -5.99 -12.09 -2.58
N VAL A 20 -4.73 -12.41 -2.79
CA VAL A 20 -3.86 -11.71 -3.75
C VAL A 20 -3.35 -12.73 -4.76
N GLY A 21 -3.48 -12.43 -6.04
CA GLY A 21 -2.87 -13.16 -7.15
C GLY A 21 -1.51 -12.57 -7.53
N GLN A 22 -0.64 -13.43 -8.05
CA GLN A 22 0.64 -13.08 -8.66
C GLN A 22 0.48 -13.15 -10.18
N ASP A 23 0.98 -12.14 -10.91
CA ASP A 23 1.01 -12.01 -12.38
C ASP A 23 -0.33 -11.94 -13.11
N LYS A 24 -1.38 -12.57 -12.58
CA LYS A 24 -2.74 -12.57 -13.12
C LYS A 24 -3.81 -12.56 -12.04
N GLU A 25 -5.02 -12.18 -12.46
CA GLU A 25 -6.21 -12.28 -11.64
C GLU A 25 -6.48 -13.73 -11.19
N LEU A 26 -6.96 -13.86 -9.96
CA LEU A 26 -7.39 -15.15 -9.42
C LEU A 26 -8.69 -15.61 -10.10
N GLU A 27 -8.73 -16.86 -10.53
CA GLU A 27 -9.91 -17.44 -11.18
C GLU A 27 -11.11 -17.49 -10.24
N THR A 28 -12.26 -17.06 -10.75
CA THR A 28 -13.54 -17.04 -10.03
C THR A 28 -14.57 -17.89 -10.74
N THR A 29 -15.50 -18.44 -9.96
CA THR A 29 -16.76 -19.02 -10.46
C THR A 29 -17.65 -17.95 -11.09
N ASP A 30 -18.70 -18.37 -11.82
CA ASP A 30 -19.70 -17.46 -12.42
C ASP A 30 -20.38 -16.52 -11.42
N LYS A 31 -20.32 -16.83 -10.13
CA LYS A 31 -20.89 -16.02 -9.03
C LYS A 31 -19.87 -15.07 -8.40
N GLY A 32 -18.63 -15.02 -8.89
CA GLY A 32 -17.54 -14.17 -8.38
C GLY A 32 -16.73 -14.76 -7.22
N ALA A 33 -17.12 -15.93 -6.67
CA ALA A 33 -16.36 -16.60 -5.62
C ALA A 33 -15.10 -17.29 -6.18
N LEU A 34 -13.99 -17.29 -5.44
CA LEU A 34 -12.77 -17.99 -5.85
C LEU A 34 -12.97 -19.50 -6.03
N THR A 35 -12.36 -20.05 -7.08
CA THR A 35 -12.26 -21.50 -7.25
C THR A 35 -11.32 -22.12 -6.21
N GLY A 36 -11.44 -23.44 -5.98
CA GLY A 36 -10.53 -24.15 -5.06
C GLY A 36 -9.07 -24.10 -5.51
N ALA A 37 -8.82 -24.04 -6.83
CA ALA A 37 -7.48 -23.86 -7.40
C ALA A 37 -6.95 -22.44 -7.14
N ALA A 38 -7.77 -21.41 -7.41
CA ALA A 38 -7.39 -20.02 -7.20
C ALA A 38 -7.08 -19.70 -5.72
N ARG A 39 -7.83 -20.28 -4.77
CA ARG A 39 -7.53 -20.15 -3.34
C ARG A 39 -6.15 -20.69 -2.95
N LYS A 40 -5.64 -21.70 -3.67
CA LYS A 40 -4.30 -22.26 -3.47
C LYS A 40 -3.22 -21.48 -4.23
N ALA A 41 -3.59 -20.87 -5.35
CA ALA A 41 -2.70 -19.99 -6.13
C ALA A 41 -2.53 -18.61 -5.48
N ALA A 42 -3.43 -18.21 -4.58
CA ALA A 42 -3.31 -16.96 -3.84
C ALA A 42 -2.02 -16.92 -3.01
N VAL A 43 -1.31 -15.80 -3.09
CA VAL A 43 0.02 -15.62 -2.49
C VAL A 43 -0.05 -14.78 -1.22
N THR A 44 0.91 -15.03 -0.32
CA THR A 44 1.20 -14.18 0.85
C THR A 44 2.49 -13.38 0.70
N GLU A 45 3.32 -13.75 -0.27
CA GLU A 45 4.48 -12.99 -0.72
C GLU A 45 4.25 -12.62 -2.19
N LEU A 46 4.27 -11.33 -2.50
CA LEU A 46 4.07 -10.79 -3.84
C LEU A 46 5.43 -10.40 -4.39
N ASP A 47 5.79 -10.98 -5.53
CA ASP A 47 7.07 -10.73 -6.18
C ASP A 47 6.96 -9.62 -7.22
N ASN A 48 8.07 -8.92 -7.43
CA ASN A 48 8.09 -7.78 -8.34
C ASN A 48 7.91 -8.22 -9.80
N VAL A 49 7.52 -7.27 -10.64
CA VAL A 49 7.60 -7.39 -12.08
C VAL A 49 9.08 -7.47 -12.47
N PRO A 50 9.51 -8.50 -13.22
CA PRO A 50 10.90 -8.69 -13.59
C PRO A 50 11.49 -7.45 -14.30
N GLY A 51 12.65 -7.00 -13.82
CA GLY A 51 13.31 -5.80 -14.37
C GLY A 51 12.78 -4.47 -13.84
N GLU A 52 11.66 -4.46 -13.13
CA GLU A 52 11.01 -3.24 -12.62
C GLU A 52 11.03 -3.19 -11.08
N ASP A 53 10.78 -2.01 -10.53
CA ASP A 53 10.53 -1.80 -9.09
C ASP A 53 9.04 -1.57 -8.83
N LEU A 54 8.25 -2.47 -9.42
CA LEU A 54 6.79 -2.48 -9.41
C LEU A 54 6.30 -3.84 -8.95
N TRP A 55 5.26 -3.86 -8.13
CA TRP A 55 4.51 -5.07 -7.80
C TRP A 55 3.06 -4.90 -8.27
N VAL A 56 2.54 -5.85 -9.05
CA VAL A 56 1.13 -5.83 -9.47
C VAL A 56 0.34 -6.74 -8.53
N CYS A 57 -0.48 -6.13 -7.68
CA CYS A 57 -1.35 -6.82 -6.73
C CYS A 57 -2.71 -7.09 -7.38
N TYR A 58 -2.97 -8.33 -7.79
CA TYR A 58 -4.29 -8.74 -8.26
C TYR A 58 -5.17 -9.10 -7.06
N LEU A 59 -5.84 -8.09 -6.51
CA LEU A 59 -6.66 -8.25 -5.32
C LEU A 59 -8.01 -8.85 -5.68
N TRP A 60 -8.37 -9.94 -4.99
CA TRP A 60 -9.74 -10.41 -4.90
C TRP A 60 -10.23 -10.22 -3.46
N ALA A 61 -11.47 -9.79 -3.29
CA ALA A 61 -12.08 -9.76 -1.97
C ALA A 61 -13.54 -10.20 -1.97
N GLN A 62 -13.93 -10.90 -0.91
CA GLN A 62 -15.31 -11.14 -0.53
C GLN A 62 -15.71 -10.12 0.55
N ILE A 63 -16.68 -9.27 0.24
CA ILE A 63 -17.19 -8.23 1.10
C ILE A 63 -18.61 -8.62 1.54
N ASP A 64 -18.78 -9.01 2.80
CA ASP A 64 -20.08 -9.49 3.30
C ASP A 64 -21.05 -8.36 3.71
N ARG A 65 -20.56 -7.13 3.90
CA ARG A 65 -21.35 -5.97 4.38
C ARG A 65 -21.02 -4.65 3.67
N GLY A 66 -20.68 -4.72 2.39
CA GLY A 66 -20.44 -3.54 1.57
C GLY A 66 -21.76 -2.88 1.19
N ALA A 67 -21.73 -1.56 1.07
CA ALA A 67 -22.81 -0.74 0.51
C ALA A 67 -22.38 -0.18 -0.85
N GLU A 68 -23.33 0.29 -1.65
CA GLU A 68 -23.03 1.09 -2.84
C GLU A 68 -22.30 2.39 -2.45
N GLY A 69 -21.31 2.77 -3.25
CA GLY A 69 -20.48 3.96 -3.04
C GLY A 69 -18.99 3.63 -2.90
N PRO A 70 -18.15 4.64 -2.61
CA PRO A 70 -16.71 4.50 -2.69
C PRO A 70 -16.16 3.46 -1.70
N LEU A 71 -15.26 2.61 -2.19
CA LEU A 71 -14.42 1.74 -1.38
C LEU A 71 -12.98 2.24 -1.39
N TYR A 72 -12.31 2.15 -0.24
CA TYR A 72 -10.91 2.47 -0.12
C TYR A 72 -10.11 1.21 0.19
N ILE A 73 -9.07 0.96 -0.59
CA ILE A 73 -8.13 -0.14 -0.38
C ILE A 73 -6.85 0.48 0.15
N GLU A 74 -6.62 0.28 1.44
CA GLU A 74 -5.54 0.93 2.17
C GLU A 74 -4.42 -0.06 2.47
N PHE A 75 -3.21 0.34 2.14
CA PHE A 75 -1.99 -0.41 2.42
C PHE A 75 -1.31 0.24 3.62
N PHE A 76 -1.24 -0.49 4.73
CA PHE A 76 -0.58 -0.06 5.95
C PHE A 76 0.78 -0.71 6.10
N GLN A 77 1.76 0.05 6.55
CA GLN A 77 3.05 -0.46 7.01
C GLN A 77 3.15 -0.29 8.52
N GLU A 78 3.70 -1.31 9.19
CA GLU A 78 4.04 -1.21 10.61
C GLU A 78 5.40 -0.52 10.77
N ILE A 79 5.41 0.62 11.47
CA ILE A 79 6.59 1.42 11.74
C ILE A 79 6.60 1.70 13.25
N ASN A 80 7.64 1.24 13.95
CA ASN A 80 7.84 1.47 15.39
C ASN A 80 6.62 1.08 16.26
N GLY A 81 5.92 -0.01 15.90
CA GLY A 81 4.74 -0.50 16.61
C GLY A 81 3.43 0.25 16.31
N GLY A 82 3.45 1.22 15.38
CA GLY A 82 2.25 1.88 14.84
C GLY A 82 1.97 1.46 13.39
N GLU A 83 0.70 1.37 13.00
CA GLU A 83 0.31 1.20 11.59
C GLU A 83 0.19 2.58 10.93
N SER A 84 0.88 2.79 9.80
CA SER A 84 0.77 4.01 8.97
C SER A 84 0.28 3.65 7.58
N ILE A 85 -0.63 4.46 7.02
CA ILE A 85 -1.08 4.28 5.64
C ILE A 85 0.05 4.74 4.70
N VAL A 86 0.43 3.87 3.78
CA VAL A 86 1.44 4.14 2.74
C VAL A 86 0.76 4.53 1.43
N HIS A 87 -0.31 3.83 1.09
CA HIS A 87 -1.06 4.04 -0.13
C HIS A 87 -2.54 3.77 0.12
N ARG A 88 -3.40 4.54 -0.57
CA ARG A 88 -4.85 4.35 -0.58
C ARG A 88 -5.31 4.38 -2.03
N HIS A 89 -5.86 3.27 -2.49
CA HIS A 89 -6.53 3.17 -3.77
C HIS A 89 -8.04 3.39 -3.57
N GLU A 90 -8.67 4.19 -4.43
CA GLU A 90 -10.08 4.53 -4.35
C GLU A 90 -10.86 3.87 -5.50
N GLU A 91 -11.82 3.03 -5.16
CA GLU A 91 -12.78 2.44 -6.08
C GLU A 91 -14.11 3.20 -5.94
N THR A 92 -14.30 4.21 -6.79
CA THR A 92 -15.44 5.14 -6.72
C THR A 92 -16.78 4.50 -7.07
N GLY A 93 -16.77 3.46 -7.91
CA GLY A 93 -17.96 2.91 -8.58
C GLY A 93 -18.48 1.61 -7.99
N TYR A 94 -18.11 1.26 -6.76
CA TYR A 94 -18.53 0.00 -6.16
C TYR A 94 -20.05 -0.06 -5.93
N ASP A 95 -20.67 -1.12 -6.45
CA ASP A 95 -22.12 -1.32 -6.51
C ASP A 95 -22.71 -2.01 -5.27
N GLY A 96 -21.91 -2.26 -4.24
CA GLY A 96 -22.31 -3.06 -3.08
C GLY A 96 -22.21 -4.58 -3.30
N GLY A 97 -21.64 -5.02 -4.43
CA GLY A 97 -21.50 -6.42 -4.80
C GLY A 97 -20.64 -7.23 -3.83
N LYS A 98 -21.02 -8.49 -3.59
CA LYS A 98 -20.33 -9.34 -2.61
C LYS A 98 -18.84 -9.61 -2.94
N PHE A 99 -18.45 -9.53 -4.20
CA PHE A 99 -17.08 -9.85 -4.63
C PHE A 99 -16.52 -8.73 -5.49
N ILE A 100 -15.26 -8.40 -5.26
CA ILE A 100 -14.51 -7.44 -6.08
C ILE A 100 -13.19 -8.04 -6.55
N LYS A 101 -12.74 -7.60 -7.73
CA LYS A 101 -11.43 -7.90 -8.30
C LYS A 101 -10.82 -6.62 -8.84
N ILE A 102 -9.64 -6.26 -8.35
CA ILE A 102 -8.98 -5.00 -8.71
C ILE A 102 -7.48 -5.26 -8.83
N PRO A 103 -6.86 -4.99 -9.99
CA PRO A 103 -5.42 -4.90 -10.11
C PRO A 103 -4.93 -3.56 -9.54
N ILE A 104 -3.93 -3.60 -8.66
CA ILE A 104 -3.33 -2.41 -8.06
C ILE A 104 -1.82 -2.46 -8.26
N GLU A 105 -1.28 -1.42 -8.88
CA GLU A 105 0.16 -1.22 -9.05
C GLU A 105 0.75 -0.62 -7.78
N LEU A 106 1.73 -1.33 -7.20
CA LEU A 106 2.44 -0.91 -6.00
C LEU A 106 3.85 -0.51 -6.42
N GLU A 107 4.08 0.77 -6.65
CA GLU A 107 5.38 1.27 -7.12
C GLU A 107 6.35 1.51 -5.94
N GLY A 108 7.62 1.11 -6.09
CA GLY A 108 8.64 1.23 -5.04
C GLY A 108 9.00 2.67 -4.65
N ASN A 109 8.85 3.62 -5.57
CA ASN A 109 8.98 5.06 -5.34
C ASN A 109 7.79 5.67 -4.57
N ILE A 110 6.63 4.99 -4.48
CA ILE A 110 5.41 5.47 -3.79
C ILE A 110 5.26 4.75 -2.43
N GLY A 111 6.36 4.58 -1.71
CA GLY A 111 6.38 4.07 -0.34
C GLY A 111 6.31 2.54 -0.20
N PHE A 112 6.16 1.81 -1.30
CA PHE A 112 6.36 0.38 -1.31
C PHE A 112 7.85 0.03 -1.36
N ASN A 113 8.24 -1.08 -0.75
CA ASN A 113 9.64 -1.51 -0.73
C ASN A 113 9.70 -3.02 -0.56
N LYS A 114 10.74 -3.63 -1.13
CA LYS A 114 11.01 -5.06 -0.96
C LYS A 114 11.28 -5.42 0.49
N ASP A 115 11.06 -6.69 0.81
CA ASP A 115 11.27 -7.31 2.12
C ASP A 115 10.47 -6.65 3.25
N ARG A 116 9.33 -6.03 2.91
CA ARG A 116 8.44 -5.38 3.86
C ARG A 116 7.06 -6.02 3.88
N ASN A 117 6.47 -6.02 5.07
CA ASN A 117 5.09 -6.48 5.28
C ASN A 117 4.14 -5.30 5.23
N TYR A 118 3.06 -5.47 4.47
CA TYR A 118 1.97 -4.52 4.35
C TYR A 118 0.68 -5.20 4.79
N THR A 119 -0.14 -4.47 5.54
CA THR A 119 -1.50 -4.88 5.86
C THR A 119 -2.44 -4.20 4.88
N ILE A 120 -3.16 -4.98 4.09
CA ILE A 120 -4.20 -4.50 3.19
C ILE A 120 -5.51 -4.45 3.98
N LYS A 121 -6.20 -3.31 3.97
CA LYS A 121 -7.55 -3.17 4.51
C LYS A 121 -8.48 -2.64 3.44
N ILE A 122 -9.68 -3.20 3.36
CA ILE A 122 -10.76 -2.60 2.58
C ILE A 122 -11.64 -1.84 3.56
N VAL A 123 -11.85 -0.56 3.29
CA VAL A 123 -12.54 0.37 4.17
C VAL A 123 -13.66 1.07 3.41
N GLN A 124 -14.79 1.26 4.08
CA GLN A 124 -15.91 2.03 3.56
C GLN A 124 -16.49 2.92 4.65
N ALA A 125 -16.90 4.14 4.30
CA ALA A 125 -17.65 4.98 5.21
C ALA A 125 -19.09 4.49 5.33
N ASN A 126 -19.58 4.29 6.56
CA ASN A 126 -20.99 3.95 6.80
C ASN A 126 -21.89 5.19 6.77
N ALA A 127 -23.21 4.98 6.82
CA ALA A 127 -24.20 6.06 6.85
C ALA A 127 -24.08 7.02 8.05
N LYS A 128 -23.28 6.68 9.08
CA LYS A 128 -22.97 7.53 10.23
C LYS A 128 -21.66 8.30 10.06
N GLY A 129 -21.01 8.21 8.90
CA GLY A 129 -19.72 8.83 8.61
C GLY A 129 -18.52 8.17 9.28
N ASN A 130 -18.66 6.94 9.80
CA ASN A 130 -17.53 6.20 10.37
C ASN A 130 -16.99 5.18 9.37
N ASP A 131 -15.67 5.08 9.31
CA ASP A 131 -14.98 4.08 8.50
C ASP A 131 -15.11 2.70 9.12
N ILE A 132 -15.61 1.75 8.33
CA ILE A 132 -15.71 0.34 8.68
C ILE A 132 -14.71 -0.48 7.87
N VAL A 133 -13.93 -1.32 8.54
CA VAL A 133 -13.03 -2.27 7.88
C VAL A 133 -13.84 -3.47 7.44
N LEU A 134 -13.94 -3.65 6.13
CA LEU A 134 -14.70 -4.71 5.47
C LEU A 134 -13.87 -5.98 5.27
N GLY A 135 -12.55 -5.88 5.24
CA GLY A 135 -11.63 -7.02 5.13
C GLY A 135 -10.21 -6.60 5.50
N LYS A 136 -9.40 -7.55 5.97
CA LYS A 136 -7.99 -7.33 6.31
C LYS A 136 -7.14 -8.55 5.93
N THR A 137 -6.00 -8.32 5.30
CA THR A 137 -4.98 -9.35 5.06
C THR A 137 -3.58 -8.77 5.18
N LYS A 138 -2.56 -9.63 5.22
CA LYS A 138 -1.15 -9.23 5.18
C LYS A 138 -0.49 -9.77 3.92
N ILE A 139 0.34 -8.96 3.30
CA ILE A 139 1.18 -9.32 2.15
C ILE A 139 2.61 -8.87 2.42
N LYS A 140 3.58 -9.68 2.00
CA LYS A 140 5.00 -9.29 1.99
C LYS A 140 5.44 -9.03 0.55
N LEU A 141 6.07 -7.89 0.30
CA LEU A 141 6.66 -7.62 -1.01
C LEU A 141 8.07 -8.20 -1.07
N ILE A 142 8.41 -8.92 -2.12
CA ILE A 142 9.73 -9.53 -2.32
C ILE A 142 10.30 -9.16 -3.70
N LYS A 143 11.60 -9.28 -3.87
CA LYS A 143 12.30 -9.09 -5.15
C LYS A 143 13.18 -10.29 -5.40
N SER A 144 12.61 -11.37 -5.93
CA SER A 144 13.31 -12.66 -6.07
C SER A 144 14.30 -12.69 -7.24
N GLY A 145 14.14 -11.77 -8.21
CA GLY A 145 14.91 -11.79 -9.46
C GLY A 145 14.43 -12.86 -10.45
N ARG A 146 13.19 -13.35 -10.31
CA ARG A 146 12.57 -14.26 -11.28
C ARG A 146 12.54 -13.65 -12.69
N LYS A 147 12.56 -14.53 -13.69
CA LYS A 147 12.37 -14.16 -15.10
C LYS A 147 10.88 -13.97 -15.39
N ALA A 148 10.56 -13.23 -16.45
CA ALA A 148 9.19 -13.12 -16.94
C ALA A 148 8.62 -14.52 -17.17
N SER A 149 7.39 -14.75 -16.73
CA SER A 149 6.65 -15.95 -17.08
C SER A 149 6.11 -15.77 -18.51
N ASP A 150 6.57 -16.60 -19.43
CA ASP A 150 6.02 -16.69 -20.79
C ASP A 150 4.61 -17.29 -20.70
N ASP A 151 3.59 -16.46 -20.44
CA ASP A 151 2.18 -16.84 -20.60
C ASP A 151 1.76 -16.37 -22.01
N GLU A 152 2.35 -17.00 -23.03
CA GLU A 152 1.86 -16.97 -24.42
C GLU A 152 1.61 -18.42 -24.87
N GLY A 153 0.36 -18.69 -25.27
CA GLY A 153 -0.01 -19.67 -26.28
C GLY A 153 0.69 -21.02 -26.29
N ASP A 154 -0.03 -22.05 -25.83
CA ASP A 154 0.07 -23.40 -26.39
C ASP A 154 -0.08 -23.36 -27.92
N GLU A 155 1.04 -23.25 -28.65
CA GLU A 155 1.19 -23.84 -29.97
C GLU A 155 2.43 -24.74 -29.96
N GLY A 156 2.18 -26.01 -30.26
CA GLY A 156 3.12 -27.10 -30.12
C GLY A 156 4.44 -26.90 -30.87
N GLY A 157 5.53 -27.21 -30.17
CA GLY A 157 6.85 -27.38 -30.74
C GLY A 157 7.63 -28.39 -29.93
N GLY A 158 7.39 -29.68 -30.20
CA GLY A 158 8.20 -30.75 -29.65
C GLY A 158 9.67 -30.60 -30.04
N GLY A 159 10.57 -30.86 -29.09
CA GLY A 159 12.00 -30.85 -29.34
C GLY A 159 12.78 -31.10 -28.07
N GLY A 160 12.80 -32.37 -27.62
CA GLY A 160 13.70 -32.79 -26.55
C GLY A 160 15.17 -32.66 -26.95
N GLY A 161 16.02 -32.42 -25.96
CA GLY A 161 17.47 -32.47 -26.14
C GLY A 161 18.20 -31.92 -24.92
N GLY A 162 18.45 -32.78 -23.93
CA GLY A 162 19.35 -32.48 -22.82
C GLY A 162 20.79 -32.28 -23.30
N GLY A 163 21.59 -31.62 -22.47
CA GLY A 163 23.04 -31.48 -22.71
C GLY A 163 23.69 -30.53 -21.73
N ASP A 164 24.41 -31.13 -20.78
CA ASP A 164 25.23 -30.52 -19.75
C ASP A 164 26.55 -29.94 -20.32
N GLU A 165 27.17 -29.05 -19.53
CA GLU A 165 28.57 -28.62 -19.48
C GLU A 165 29.29 -27.83 -20.62
N LYS A 166 29.85 -26.68 -20.18
CA LYS A 166 31.18 -26.08 -20.49
C LYS A 166 31.56 -25.72 -21.95
N LYS A 167 31.81 -24.41 -22.17
CA LYS A 167 33.19 -23.84 -22.26
C LYS A 167 33.16 -22.32 -22.42
N LYS A 168 34.00 -21.64 -21.64
CA LYS A 168 34.59 -20.34 -21.97
C LYS A 168 35.44 -20.53 -23.23
N ASP A 169 35.34 -19.59 -24.16
CA ASP A 169 36.45 -18.97 -24.91
C ASP A 169 35.82 -17.90 -25.83
N ASP A 170 36.15 -16.62 -25.63
CA ASP A 170 36.52 -15.72 -26.74
C ASP A 170 36.99 -14.37 -26.18
N LEU A 171 38.32 -14.29 -26.05
CA LEU A 171 39.08 -13.06 -25.97
C LEU A 171 39.02 -12.37 -27.34
N SER A 172 38.56 -11.13 -27.40
CA SER A 172 38.75 -10.27 -28.56
C SER A 172 39.06 -8.82 -28.16
N GLU A 173 40.34 -8.48 -28.31
CA GLU A 173 40.86 -7.23 -28.90
C GLU A 173 40.40 -5.86 -28.37
N GLN A 174 40.54 -5.58 -27.06
CA GLN A 174 40.51 -4.18 -26.57
C GLN A 174 41.69 -3.76 -25.66
N ASP A 175 42.67 -4.63 -25.40
CA ASP A 175 43.81 -4.33 -24.52
C ASP A 175 45.08 -3.82 -25.26
N ILE A 176 44.93 -3.07 -26.35
CA ILE A 176 46.08 -2.54 -27.12
C ILE A 176 45.91 -1.06 -27.45
N ALA A 177 45.60 -0.21 -26.47
CA ALA A 177 45.70 1.24 -26.66
C ALA A 177 45.75 2.04 -25.34
N ASP A 178 46.60 1.68 -24.35
CA ASP A 178 47.00 2.69 -23.35
C ASP A 178 48.31 2.42 -22.58
N SER A 179 49.26 1.69 -23.18
CA SER A 179 50.58 1.42 -22.58
C SER A 179 51.73 2.00 -23.39
N LEU A 180 51.68 3.31 -23.69
CA LEU A 180 52.78 3.95 -24.42
C LEU A 180 53.01 5.44 -24.07
N ALA A 181 53.34 5.73 -22.81
CA ALA A 181 54.20 6.88 -22.47
C ALA A 181 54.80 6.67 -21.07
N GLY A 182 56.05 6.20 -21.04
CA GLY A 182 56.89 6.18 -19.82
C GLY A 182 57.60 7.52 -19.58
N PRO A 183 58.75 7.53 -18.88
CA PRO A 183 58.80 7.75 -17.43
C PRO A 183 59.81 8.85 -17.04
N GLU A 184 59.61 9.57 -15.92
CA GLU A 184 60.67 10.37 -15.30
C GLU A 184 60.47 10.45 -13.77
N GLU A 185 61.57 10.29 -13.03
CA GLU A 185 61.66 10.05 -11.59
C GLU A 185 61.56 11.27 -10.66
N ALA A 186 61.34 10.93 -9.38
CA ALA A 186 62.06 11.41 -8.18
C ALA A 186 61.61 12.68 -7.44
N GLY A 187 61.52 12.52 -6.10
CA GLY A 187 61.80 13.58 -5.12
C GLY A 187 60.79 13.71 -3.99
N GLN A 188 60.84 12.83 -2.97
CA GLN A 188 61.30 13.15 -1.60
C GLN A 188 60.32 13.84 -0.63
N LYS A 189 59.85 13.04 0.34
CA LYS A 189 59.89 13.21 1.82
C LYS A 189 59.67 14.60 2.43
N LYS A 190 58.65 14.73 3.30
CA LYS A 190 58.77 14.92 4.76
C LYS A 190 57.40 15.09 5.46
N ALA A 191 57.16 14.27 6.48
CA ALA A 191 56.49 14.68 7.73
C ALA A 191 57.61 15.09 8.75
N PRO A 192 57.38 15.59 9.99
CA PRO A 192 56.14 15.63 10.79
C PRO A 192 55.99 16.93 11.67
N ASP A 193 55.15 16.83 12.71
CA ASP A 193 55.00 17.65 13.94
C ASP A 193 54.15 18.93 13.87
N GLU A 194 53.38 19.35 14.88
CA GLU A 194 52.86 18.81 16.16
C GLU A 194 51.78 19.85 16.63
N GLU A 195 50.78 19.35 17.37
CA GLU A 195 49.99 19.93 18.49
C GLU A 195 49.41 21.38 18.56
N GLU A 196 48.25 21.41 19.24
CA GLU A 196 47.70 22.42 20.18
C GLU A 196 46.53 23.37 19.79
N THR A 197 45.37 23.02 20.37
CA THR A 197 44.44 23.81 21.23
C THR A 197 43.70 25.08 20.74
N GLY A 198 42.40 25.11 21.11
CA GLY A 198 41.46 26.25 21.06
C GLY A 198 40.02 25.73 20.88
N GLU A 199 39.23 25.51 21.95
CA GLU A 199 38.17 26.44 22.44
C GLU A 199 37.19 26.84 21.30
N GLU A 200 35.88 26.58 21.35
CA GLU A 200 34.90 27.02 22.34
C GLU A 200 33.52 26.41 21.98
N ALA A 201 32.70 26.11 22.98
CA ALA A 201 31.40 25.44 22.85
C ALA A 201 30.32 26.29 22.13
N PRO A 202 29.37 25.68 21.38
CA PRO A 202 28.19 26.41 20.91
C PRO A 202 27.27 26.77 22.09
N PRO A 203 26.75 28.01 22.18
CA PRO A 203 26.08 28.50 23.38
C PRO A 203 24.73 27.80 23.64
N PRO A 204 24.41 27.50 24.91
CA PRO A 204 23.13 26.94 25.32
C PRO A 204 22.00 27.98 25.18
N VAL A 205 20.97 27.66 24.39
CA VAL A 205 19.75 28.45 24.30
C VAL A 205 18.79 28.08 25.43
N GLU A 206 18.73 28.93 26.45
CA GLU A 206 17.72 28.88 27.51
C GLU A 206 16.32 29.31 26.98
N PRO A 207 15.22 28.71 27.47
CA PRO A 207 13.87 29.01 27.03
C PRO A 207 13.39 30.37 27.57
N LYS A 208 13.08 31.31 26.66
CA LYS A 208 12.46 32.59 27.04
C LYS A 208 11.01 32.39 27.49
N LYS A 209 10.77 32.73 28.75
CA LYS A 209 9.44 33.01 29.32
C LYS A 209 8.86 34.30 28.73
N GLY A 210 7.57 34.29 28.41
CA GLY A 210 6.75 35.51 28.40
C GLY A 210 6.20 35.97 27.04
N CYS A 211 5.09 35.36 26.63
CA CYS A 211 3.95 36.12 26.08
C CYS A 211 2.67 35.49 26.62
N SER A 212 2.25 36.00 27.77
CA SER A 212 0.91 35.83 28.29
C SER A 212 -0.06 36.67 27.48
N VAL A 213 -1.04 36.05 26.85
CA VAL A 213 -2.36 36.66 26.64
C VAL A 213 -3.35 35.69 27.28
N THR A 214 -3.53 35.85 28.58
CA THR A 214 -4.71 35.33 29.28
C THR A 214 -5.67 36.50 29.46
N ALA A 215 -6.95 36.16 29.44
CA ALA A 215 -8.14 36.98 29.62
C ALA A 215 -8.73 37.48 28.29
N GLU A 216 -10.00 37.27 27.97
CA GLU A 216 -11.13 36.78 28.74
C GLU A 216 -12.23 36.49 27.70
N SER A 217 -12.91 35.35 27.83
CA SER A 217 -14.31 35.29 27.37
C SER A 217 -15.12 36.16 28.34
N PRO A 218 -15.96 37.07 27.84
CA PRO A 218 -17.37 36.88 28.15
C PRO A 218 -18.31 37.26 26.99
N SER A 219 -19.28 36.36 26.76
CA SER A 219 -20.69 36.63 26.44
C SER A 219 -21.06 37.76 25.46
N GLY A 220 -21.73 37.40 24.35
CA GLY A 220 -22.80 38.24 23.80
C GLY A 220 -22.95 38.28 22.27
N PHE A 221 -23.78 37.38 21.74
CA PHE A 221 -24.86 37.69 20.79
C PHE A 221 -24.54 38.35 19.42
N SER A 222 -24.44 37.53 18.36
CA SER A 222 -25.20 37.65 17.09
C SER A 222 -24.67 36.60 16.08
N GLY A 223 -25.44 35.73 15.45
CA GLY A 223 -26.86 35.45 15.53
C GLY A 223 -27.22 34.11 14.87
N PRO A 224 -28.29 33.43 15.32
CA PRO A 224 -28.96 32.39 14.56
C PRO A 224 -30.07 33.04 13.72
N LEU A 225 -29.77 33.46 12.48
CA LEU A 225 -30.80 34.00 11.58
C LEU A 225 -30.42 33.90 10.09
N VAL A 226 -30.37 32.69 9.54
CA VAL A 226 -30.69 32.48 8.10
C VAL A 226 -31.60 31.27 7.99
N LEU A 227 -32.86 31.46 8.35
CA LEU A 227 -33.95 30.54 8.09
C LEU A 227 -35.18 31.35 7.71
N LEU A 228 -35.19 31.95 6.51
CA LEU A 228 -36.39 32.57 5.94
C LEU A 228 -36.21 32.94 4.46
N LEU A 229 -36.19 31.94 3.57
CA LEU A 229 -36.58 32.10 2.14
C LEU A 229 -36.70 30.74 1.40
N ALA A 230 -37.53 29.82 1.93
CA ALA A 230 -38.01 28.66 1.16
C ALA A 230 -39.34 28.09 1.69
N ALA A 231 -40.20 28.92 2.28
CA ALA A 231 -41.51 28.50 2.78
C ALA A 231 -42.57 29.57 2.53
N ALA A 232 -42.91 29.81 1.27
CA ALA A 232 -44.17 30.46 0.86
C ALA A 232 -44.38 30.28 -0.65
N GLY A 233 -45.11 29.25 -1.05
CA GLY A 233 -45.58 29.13 -2.43
C GLY A 233 -46.10 27.75 -2.80
N LEU A 234 -47.43 27.62 -2.83
CA LEU A 234 -48.23 26.56 -3.48
C LEU A 234 -48.55 25.31 -2.64
N THR A 235 -49.44 25.50 -1.66
CA THR A 235 -50.58 24.59 -1.53
C THR A 235 -51.86 25.39 -1.77
N PHE A 236 -52.63 25.02 -2.81
CA PHE A 236 -54.10 24.96 -2.83
C PHE A 236 -54.57 24.62 -4.26
N GLY A 237 -54.91 23.35 -4.46
CA GLY A 237 -55.43 22.84 -5.73
C GLY A 237 -56.15 21.51 -5.57
N ARG A 238 -57.01 21.39 -4.54
CA ARG A 238 -57.91 20.26 -4.34
C ARG A 238 -58.95 20.23 -5.46
N ARG A 239 -59.06 19.14 -6.22
CA ARG A 239 -60.35 18.68 -6.79
C ARG A 239 -60.33 17.18 -7.07
N LYS A 240 -60.95 16.46 -6.14
CA LYS A 240 -61.57 15.15 -6.34
C LYS A 240 -63.00 15.42 -6.85
N ARG A 241 -63.42 14.83 -7.96
CA ARG A 241 -64.84 14.63 -8.28
C ARG A 241 -65.02 13.36 -9.14
N SER A 242 -65.98 12.58 -8.65
CA SER A 242 -66.81 11.54 -9.30
C SER A 242 -66.11 10.40 -10.01
#